data_AF-H2V281-F1
#
_entry.id   AF-H2V281-F1
#
_cell.length_a   1.000
_cell.length_b   1.000
_cell.length_c   1.000
_cell.angle_alpha   90.00
_cell.angle_beta   90.00
_cell.angle_gamma   90.00
#
_symmetry.space_group_name_H-M   'P 1'
#
loop_
_entity.id
_entity.type
_entity.pdbx_description
1 polymer ?
#
loop_
_entity_poly.entity_id
_entity_poly.type
_entity_poly.pdbx_seq_one_letter_code
_entity_poly.pdbx_strand_id
1 'polypeptide(L)'
;MAGFFQMLRKKKELIPLIGFMAFAATGATTAALYFLFTKPDVILNKSYNPEPWEKVDPSKPQKLLTINQQWKPVEELELVKKLTK
;
A
#
# COMPACT_ATOMS: atom_id res chain seq x y z
N MET A 1 6.27 31.86 6.15
CA MET A 1 6.53 30.67 7.00
C MET A 1 6.65 31.00 8.50
N ALA A 2 7.18 32.17 8.90
CA ALA A 2 7.32 32.56 10.32
C ALA A 2 5.99 32.64 11.11
N GLY A 3 4.89 33.04 10.47
CA GLY A 3 3.59 33.20 11.13
C GLY A 3 2.98 31.90 11.69
N PHE A 4 3.16 30.78 10.99
CA PHE A 4 2.64 29.49 11.46
C PHE A 4 3.39 28.99 12.70
N PHE A 5 4.72 29.06 12.68
CA PHE A 5 5.54 28.71 13.85
C PHE A 5 5.29 29.66 15.02
N GLN A 6 5.06 30.95 14.76
CA GLN A 6 4.70 31.92 15.79
C GLN A 6 3.33 31.62 16.41
N MET A 7 2.35 31.19 15.61
CA MET A 7 1.05 30.72 16.10
C MET A 7 1.19 29.50 17.00
N LEU A 8 1.97 28.49 16.61
CA LEU A 8 2.21 27.28 17.42
C LEU A 8 2.92 27.60 18.75
N ARG A 9 3.88 28.53 18.75
CA ARG A 9 4.53 28.99 20.00
C ARG A 9 3.54 29.69 20.93
N LYS A 10 2.60 30.47 20.38
CA LYS A 10 1.56 31.18 21.15
C LYS A 10 0.42 30.28 21.62
N LYS A 11 0.13 29.20 20.89
CA LYS A 11 -0.99 28.27 21.14
C LYS A 11 -0.49 26.82 21.15
N LYS A 12 0.17 26.43 22.24
CA LYS A 12 0.84 25.12 22.37
C LYS A 12 -0.14 23.93 22.34
N GLU A 13 -1.39 24.14 22.73
CA GLU A 13 -2.46 23.13 22.69
C GLU A 13 -2.77 22.63 21.27
N LEU A 14 -2.47 23.44 20.24
CA LEU A 14 -2.70 23.06 18.84
C LEU A 14 -1.62 22.13 18.29
N ILE A 15 -0.46 22.05 18.93
CA ILE A 15 0.67 21.22 18.49
C ILE A 15 0.28 19.74 18.40
N PRO A 16 -0.27 19.09 19.44
CA PRO A 16 -0.69 17.70 19.34
C PRO A 16 -1.80 17.50 18.31
N LEU A 17 -2.78 18.40 18.24
CA LEU A 17 -3.89 18.32 17.28
C LEU A 17 -3.39 18.32 15.83
N ILE A 18 -2.54 19.28 15.49
CA ILE A 18 -1.94 19.39 14.16
C ILE A 18 -1.00 18.21 13.90
N GLY A 19 -0.28 17.74 14.92
CA GLY A 19 0.59 16.57 14.82
C GLY A 19 -0.15 15.32 14.39
N PHE A 20 -1.26 14.97 15.06
CA PHE A 20 -2.08 13.82 14.70
C PHE A 20 -2.75 13.98 13.33
N MET A 21 -3.25 15.18 13.01
CA MET A 21 -3.85 15.45 11.71
C MET A 21 -2.82 15.31 10.58
N ALA A 22 -1.63 15.87 10.74
CA ALA A 22 -0.55 15.75 9.77
C ALA A 22 -0.11 14.29 9.62
N PHE A 23 0.06 13.57 10.73
CA PHE A 23 0.39 12.14 10.71
C PHE A 23 -0.65 11.32 9.95
N ALA A 24 -1.94 11.57 10.18
CA ALA A 24 -3.03 10.90 9.48
C ALA A 24 -3.04 11.23 7.98
N ALA A 25 -2.89 12.50 7.61
CA ALA A 25 -2.87 12.94 6.22
C ALA A 25 -1.66 12.35 5.46
N THR A 26 -0.48 12.38 6.06
CA THR A 26 0.73 11.76 5.52
C THR A 26 0.53 10.25 5.39
N GLY A 27 0.06 9.56 6.43
CA GLY A 27 -0.18 8.13 6.41
C GLY A 27 -1.16 7.70 5.31
N ALA A 28 -2.28 8.41 5.16
CA ALA A 28 -3.26 8.15 4.11
C ALA A 28 -2.67 8.35 2.71
N THR A 29 -1.92 9.45 2.51
CA THR A 29 -1.26 9.75 1.23
C THR A 29 -0.23 8.69 0.87
N THR A 30 0.64 8.32 1.83
CA THR A 30 1.65 7.28 1.63
C THR A 30 1.03 5.92 1.36
N ALA A 31 -0.04 5.54 2.06
CA ALA A 31 -0.75 4.27 1.81
C ALA A 31 -1.39 4.23 0.42
N ALA A 32 -2.02 5.33 -0.01
CA ALA A 32 -2.60 5.43 -1.35
C ALA A 32 -1.54 5.28 -2.45
N LEU A 33 -0.39 5.96 -2.31
CA LEU A 33 0.73 5.83 -3.23
C LEU A 33 1.31 4.40 -3.22
N TYR A 34 1.48 3.80 -2.04
CA TYR A 34 1.93 2.42 -1.90
C TYR A 34 0.99 1.46 -2.64
N PHE A 35 -0.33 1.58 -2.46
CA PHE A 35 -1.29 0.72 -3.15
C PHE A 35 -1.29 0.95 -4.66
N LEU A 36 -1.26 2.20 -5.10
CA LEU A 36 -1.26 2.55 -6.52
C LEU A 36 -0.07 1.93 -7.27
N PHE A 37 1.12 1.93 -6.66
CA PHE A 37 2.34 1.51 -7.34
C PHE A 37 2.77 0.07 -7.08
N THR A 38 2.35 -0.54 -5.96
CA THR A 38 2.86 -1.87 -5.57
C THR A 38 1.80 -2.96 -5.62
N LYS A 39 0.50 -2.63 -5.59
CA LYS A 39 -0.54 -3.64 -5.54
C LYS A 39 -1.00 -4.04 -6.94
N PRO A 40 -1.13 -5.35 -7.20
CA PRO A 40 -1.55 -5.86 -8.50
C PRO A 40 -3.05 -5.66 -8.76
N ASP A 41 -3.83 -5.34 -7.73
CA ASP A 41 -5.28 -5.10 -7.85
C ASP A 41 -5.59 -3.81 -8.64
N VAL A 42 -4.59 -2.92 -8.79
CA VAL A 42 -4.74 -1.66 -9.53
C VAL A 42 -4.18 -1.80 -10.93
N ILE A 43 -5.04 -1.68 -11.94
CA ILE A 43 -4.66 -1.77 -13.35
C ILE A 43 -4.24 -0.38 -13.84
N LEU A 44 -2.93 -0.15 -13.91
CA LEU A 44 -2.36 1.10 -14.46
C LEU A 44 -2.24 1.09 -15.98
N ASN A 45 -2.00 -0.08 -16.58
CA ASN A 45 -1.83 -0.24 -18.02
C ASN A 45 -2.67 -1.42 -18.53
N LYS A 46 -3.94 -1.13 -18.83
CA LYS A 46 -4.89 -2.13 -19.30
C LYS A 46 -4.52 -2.73 -20.67
N SER A 47 -3.87 -1.96 -21.55
CA SER A 47 -3.56 -2.39 -22.91
C SER A 47 -2.44 -3.43 -22.97
N TYR A 48 -1.39 -3.27 -22.15
CA TYR A 48 -0.25 -4.18 -22.14
C TYR A 48 -0.32 -5.24 -21.02
N ASN A 49 -1.03 -4.93 -19.92
CA ASN A 49 -1.13 -5.81 -18.76
C ASN A 49 -2.53 -5.73 -18.11
N PRO A 50 -3.56 -6.31 -18.76
CA PRO A 50 -4.93 -6.26 -18.26
C PRO A 50 -5.13 -7.00 -16.94
N GLU A 51 -4.26 -7.98 -16.62
CA GLU A 51 -4.37 -8.84 -15.42
C GLU A 51 -3.07 -8.82 -14.60
N PRO A 52 -2.76 -7.74 -13.86
CA PRO A 52 -1.49 -7.65 -13.13
C PRO A 52 -1.32 -8.69 -12.02
N TRP A 53 -2.41 -9.17 -11.43
CA TRP A 53 -2.41 -10.20 -10.38
C TRP A 53 -1.89 -11.56 -10.85
N GLU A 54 -1.99 -11.88 -12.13
CA GLU A 54 -1.51 -13.16 -12.68
C GLU A 54 0.03 -13.30 -12.67
N LYS A 55 0.74 -12.17 -12.60
CA LYS A 55 2.22 -12.10 -12.68
C LYS A 55 2.88 -11.91 -11.31
N VAL A 56 2.10 -11.98 -10.23
CA VAL A 56 2.61 -11.80 -8.87
C VAL A 56 3.38 -13.04 -8.44
N ASP A 57 4.57 -12.85 -7.89
CA ASP A 57 5.35 -13.93 -7.28
C ASP A 57 4.75 -14.30 -5.92
N PRO A 58 4.17 -15.50 -5.78
CA PRO A 58 3.47 -15.89 -4.56
C PRO A 58 4.45 -16.29 -3.44
N SER A 59 5.72 -16.54 -3.76
CA SER A 59 6.78 -16.85 -2.80
C SER A 59 7.22 -15.62 -2.00
N LYS A 60 6.88 -14.42 -2.49
CA LYS A 60 7.22 -13.16 -1.84
C LYS A 60 6.06 -12.67 -0.97
N PRO A 61 6.35 -12.16 0.24
CA PRO A 61 5.35 -11.49 1.07
C PRO A 61 4.67 -10.34 0.34
N GLN A 62 3.34 -10.40 0.24
CA GLN A 62 2.54 -9.37 -0.44
C GLN A 62 1.94 -8.32 0.51
N LYS A 63 2.00 -8.52 1.83
CA LYS A 63 1.48 -7.56 2.81
C LYS A 63 2.56 -6.54 3.19
N LEU A 64 2.14 -5.35 3.64
CA LEU A 64 3.06 -4.33 4.13
C LEU A 64 3.92 -4.83 5.30
N LEU A 65 3.33 -5.65 6.16
CA LEU A 65 4.00 -6.35 7.26
C LEU A 65 3.57 -7.81 7.26
N THR A 66 4.54 -8.72 7.41
CA THR A 66 4.29 -10.15 7.56
C THR A 66 5.03 -10.66 8.78
N ILE A 67 4.39 -11.55 9.53
CA ILE A 67 4.98 -12.21 10.70
C ILE A 67 4.80 -13.71 10.48
N ASN A 68 5.90 -14.44 10.34
CA ASN A 68 5.92 -15.90 10.16
C ASN A 68 5.03 -16.42 9.02
N GLN A 69 4.83 -15.62 7.96
CA GLN A 69 4.02 -16.04 6.83
C GLN A 69 4.78 -17.08 6.00
N GLN A 70 4.24 -18.29 5.93
CA GLN A 70 4.73 -19.37 5.08
C GLN A 70 3.84 -19.48 3.85
N TRP A 71 4.45 -19.52 2.66
CA TRP A 71 3.72 -19.77 1.43
C TRP A 71 3.75 -21.27 1.08
N LYS A 72 2.61 -21.79 0.62
CA LYS A 72 2.49 -23.16 0.11
C LYS A 72 1.66 -23.12 -1.19
N PRO A 73 2.11 -23.82 -2.25
CA PRO A 73 1.33 -23.93 -3.47
C PRO A 73 0.04 -24.73 -3.24
N VAL A 74 -0.97 -24.45 -4.07
CA VAL A 74 -2.24 -25.19 -4.10
C VAL A 74 -2.27 -25.96 -5.40
N GLU A 75 -2.16 -27.28 -5.32
CA GLU A 75 -1.99 -28.16 -6.49
C GLU A 75 -3.16 -28.05 -7.47
N GLU A 76 -4.38 -27.93 -6.96
CA GLU A 76 -5.59 -27.79 -7.78
C GLU A 76 -5.56 -26.49 -8.60
N LEU A 77 -5.08 -25.39 -8.01
CA LEU A 77 -4.94 -24.12 -8.72
C LEU A 77 -3.86 -24.21 -9.80
N GLU A 78 -2.75 -24.89 -9.52
CA GLU A 78 -1.71 -25.12 -10.53
C GLU A 78 -2.19 -26.00 -11.68
N LEU A 79 -2.97 -27.04 -11.39
CA LEU A 79 -3.59 -27.90 -12.40
C LEU A 79 -4.54 -27.10 -13.30
N VAL A 80 -5.45 -26.33 -12.72
CA VAL A 80 -6.39 -25.48 -13.48
C VAL A 80 -5.62 -24.46 -14.32
N LYS A 81 -4.56 -23.85 -13.78
CA LYS A 81 -3.72 -22.88 -14.50
C LYS A 81 -2.99 -23.52 -15.68
N LYS A 82 -2.54 -24.77 -15.56
CA LYS A 82 -1.94 -25.55 -16.66
C LYS A 82 -2.95 -25.96 -17.73
N LEU A 83 -4.20 -26.20 -17.37
CA LEU A 83 -5.26 -26.57 -18.32
C LEU A 83 -5.83 -25.38 -19.09
N THR A 84 -5.76 -24.18 -18.51
CA THR A 84 -6.38 -22.96 -19.05
C THR A 84 -5.42 -22.10 -19.88
N LYS A 85 -4.10 -22.26 -19.72
CA LYS A 85 -3.06 -21.58 -20.51
C LYS A 85 -2.55 -22.45 -21.64
#